data_AF-X1CXF7-F1
#
_entry.id   AF-X1CXF7-F1
#
_cell.length_a   1.000
_cell.length_b   1.000
_cell.length_c   1.000
_cell.angle_alpha   90.00
_cell.angle_beta   90.00
_cell.angle_gamma   90.00
#
_symmetry.space_group_name_H-M   'P 1'
#
loop_
_entity.id
_entity.type
_entity.pdbx_description
1 polymer ?
#
loop_
_entity_poly.entity_id
_entity_poly.type
_entity_poly.pdbx_seq_one_letter_code
_entity_poly.pdbx_strand_id
1 'polypeptide(L)'
;SGNLSGKAFAELVMTGSTRGKHTFNGQGSLQLRDANMYELPIVLAVLNRMSSGKSDNTAFTNSDIAYRISNGYVYFDRFDLSGDAITLKGIGEMSLERQINLDFYSIVGREQLWSPIVRPFLGEASRQFLQIHVDGTLDNPITRQEVLPGLNETLQQLFPEQIAPPRH
;
A
#
# COMPACT_ATOMS: atom_id res chain seq x y z
N SER A 1 0.90 13.62 -18.66
CA SER A 1 2.29 13.26 -18.34
C SER A 1 2.56 13.74 -16.94
N GLY A 2 2.80 12.81 -16.01
CA GLY A 2 3.12 13.15 -14.63
C GLY A 2 4.63 13.25 -14.41
N ASN A 3 5.09 14.23 -13.64
CA ASN A 3 6.46 14.38 -13.13
C ASN A 3 6.54 13.74 -11.73
N LEU A 4 7.05 12.50 -11.69
CA LEU A 4 7.54 11.92 -10.44
C LEU A 4 8.89 12.55 -10.10
N SER A 5 8.99 13.26 -8.99
CA SER A 5 10.23 13.76 -8.41
C SER A 5 10.45 13.11 -7.04
N GLY A 6 11.70 12.97 -6.60
CA GLY A 6 12.04 12.33 -5.32
C GLY A 6 13.27 11.44 -5.42
N LYS A 7 13.51 10.64 -4.38
CA LYS A 7 14.58 9.64 -4.37
C LYS A 7 13.99 8.25 -4.54
N ALA A 8 14.61 7.45 -5.40
CA ALA A 8 14.25 6.06 -5.64
C ALA A 8 15.46 5.16 -5.39
N PHE A 9 15.27 4.12 -4.58
CA PHE A 9 16.26 3.07 -4.36
C PHE A 9 15.62 1.75 -4.77
N ALA A 10 16.25 1.04 -5.70
CA ALA A 10 15.74 -0.22 -6.21
C ALA A 10 16.79 -1.31 -6.09
N GLU A 11 16.36 -2.47 -5.60
CA GLU A 11 17.12 -3.70 -5.62
C GLU A 11 16.37 -4.73 -6.47
N LEU A 12 17.12 -5.46 -7.30
CA LEU A 12 16.59 -6.55 -8.11
C LEU A 12 17.62 -7.66 -8.22
N VAL A 13 17.26 -8.84 -7.73
CA VAL A 13 17.97 -10.09 -7.99
C VAL A 13 17.13 -10.90 -8.95
N MET A 14 17.68 -11.25 -10.10
CA MET A 14 16.96 -11.99 -11.14
C MET A 14 17.78 -13.20 -11.62
N THR A 15 17.07 -14.29 -11.85
CA THR A 15 17.58 -15.50 -12.48
C THR A 15 16.71 -15.84 -13.70
N GLY A 16 17.33 -16.34 -14.78
CA GLY A 16 16.60 -16.69 -15.98
C GLY A 16 17.47 -17.36 -17.04
N SER A 17 16.83 -17.98 -18.02
CA SER A 17 17.49 -18.48 -19.23
C SER A 17 17.09 -17.65 -20.45
N THR A 18 17.97 -17.52 -21.44
CA THR A 18 17.75 -16.75 -22.67
C THR A 18 16.60 -17.27 -23.56
N ARG A 19 15.91 -18.36 -23.19
CA ARG A 19 14.95 -19.06 -24.05
C ARG A 19 13.49 -18.58 -23.95
N GLY A 20 13.16 -17.61 -23.09
CA GLY A 20 11.83 -16.99 -23.11
C GLY A 20 11.50 -16.11 -21.89
N LYS A 21 10.75 -15.02 -22.15
CA LYS A 21 10.30 -14.05 -21.12
C LYS A 21 9.46 -14.66 -20.00
N HIS A 22 8.89 -15.86 -20.22
CA HIS A 22 8.09 -16.59 -19.24
C HIS A 22 8.90 -17.37 -18.17
N THR A 23 10.23 -17.30 -18.19
CA THR A 23 11.09 -18.06 -17.25
C THR A 23 11.84 -17.19 -16.23
N PHE A 24 11.62 -15.87 -16.27
CA PHE A 24 12.29 -14.96 -15.35
C PHE A 24 11.71 -15.12 -13.94
N ASN A 25 12.58 -15.50 -13.02
CA ASN A 25 12.28 -15.51 -11.60
C ASN A 25 13.15 -14.44 -10.95
N GLY A 26 12.57 -13.68 -10.04
CA GLY A 26 13.32 -12.63 -9.37
C GLY A 26 12.63 -12.17 -8.10
N GLN A 27 13.36 -11.37 -7.35
CA GLN A 27 12.82 -10.68 -6.19
C GLN A 27 13.57 -9.36 -6.02
N GLY A 28 12.96 -8.44 -5.31
CA GLY A 28 13.55 -7.14 -5.11
C GLY A 28 12.75 -6.28 -4.16
N SER A 29 13.27 -5.07 -4.00
CA SER A 29 12.60 -4.02 -3.27
C SER A 29 12.68 -2.70 -4.02
N LEU A 30 11.69 -1.84 -3.80
CA LEU A 30 11.69 -0.46 -4.28
C LEU A 30 11.30 0.44 -3.11
N GLN A 31 12.12 1.45 -2.86
CA GLN A 31 11.86 2.48 -1.88
C GLN A 31 11.78 3.82 -2.58
N LEU A 32 10.65 4.49 -2.42
CA LEU A 32 10.47 5.89 -2.81
C LEU A 32 10.49 6.75 -1.54
N ARG A 33 11.23 7.85 -1.59
CA ARG A 33 11.38 8.80 -0.49
C ARG A 33 11.21 10.22 -0.98
N ASP A 34 10.51 11.03 -0.19
CA ASP A 34 10.22 12.44 -0.48
C ASP A 34 9.68 12.63 -1.91
N ALA A 35 8.83 11.69 -2.34
CA ALA A 35 8.42 11.55 -3.72
C ALA A 35 7.08 12.24 -4.00
N ASN A 36 7.00 13.01 -5.08
CA ASN A 36 5.73 13.52 -5.58
C ASN A 36 4.99 12.42 -6.34
N MET A 37 4.23 11.59 -5.62
CA MET A 37 3.49 10.46 -6.17
C MET A 37 2.05 10.78 -6.56
N TYR A 38 1.59 12.02 -6.33
CA TYR A 38 0.21 12.44 -6.61
C TYR A 38 -0.11 12.41 -8.11
N GLU A 39 0.89 12.32 -8.99
CA GLU A 39 0.67 12.24 -10.44
C GLU A 39 0.60 10.79 -10.94
N LEU A 40 0.79 9.80 -10.06
CA LEU A 40 0.64 8.38 -10.39
C LEU A 40 -0.86 7.99 -10.37
N PRO A 41 -1.40 7.42 -11.45
CA PRO A 41 -2.82 7.08 -11.53
C PRO A 41 -3.32 6.20 -10.37
N ILE A 42 -2.53 5.20 -9.97
CA ILE A 42 -2.85 4.32 -8.84
C ILE A 42 -2.96 5.08 -7.52
N VAL A 43 -2.04 6.02 -7.27
CA VAL A 43 -2.04 6.83 -6.04
C VAL A 43 -3.25 7.74 -6.02
N LEU A 44 -3.56 8.41 -7.13
CA LEU A 44 -4.77 9.22 -7.28
C LEU A 44 -6.04 8.42 -7.05
N ALA A 45 -6.14 7.24 -7.65
CA ALA A 45 -7.35 6.43 -7.59
C ALA A 45 -7.62 5.91 -6.17
N VAL A 46 -6.56 5.62 -5.41
CA VAL A 46 -6.65 5.25 -4.00
C VAL A 46 -7.02 6.46 -3.13
N LEU A 47 -6.33 7.60 -3.30
CA LEU A 47 -6.61 8.83 -2.54
C LEU A 47 -8.04 9.34 -2.73
N ASN A 48 -8.57 9.26 -3.96
CA ASN A 48 -9.94 9.68 -4.28
C ASN A 48 -11.01 8.84 -3.58
N ARG A 49 -10.69 7.64 -3.07
CA ARG A 49 -11.61 6.85 -2.23
C ARG A 49 -11.54 7.24 -0.77
N MET A 50 -10.38 7.72 -0.32
CA MET A 50 -10.17 8.09 1.08
C MET A 50 -10.65 9.51 1.40
N SER A 51 -10.55 10.43 0.43
CA SER A 51 -10.89 11.83 0.65
C SER A 51 -12.41 12.06 0.60
N SER A 52 -13.01 12.43 1.73
CA SER A 52 -14.39 12.95 1.81
C SER A 52 -14.49 14.47 1.54
N GLY A 53 -13.37 15.12 1.19
CA GLY A 53 -13.29 16.53 0.81
C GLY A 53 -12.16 17.32 1.48
N LYS A 54 -11.50 18.17 0.68
CA LYS A 54 -10.66 19.34 1.06
C LYS A 54 -9.51 19.16 2.06
N SER A 55 -8.91 17.99 2.20
CA SER A 55 -7.66 17.86 2.95
C SER A 55 -6.52 17.44 2.01
N ASP A 56 -5.61 18.38 1.74
CA ASP A 56 -4.35 18.16 1.01
C ASP A 56 -3.33 17.33 1.81
N ASN A 57 -3.65 16.95 3.06
CA ASN A 57 -2.73 16.32 4.01
C ASN A 57 -2.58 14.79 3.88
N THR A 58 -3.14 14.16 2.84
CA THR A 58 -3.00 12.72 2.59
C THR A 58 -2.03 12.38 1.46
N ALA A 59 -1.31 13.36 0.91
CA ALA A 59 -0.33 13.10 -0.14
C ALA A 59 0.72 12.08 0.34
N PHE A 60 0.70 10.88 -0.23
CA PHE A 60 1.74 9.90 0.02
C PHE A 60 3.06 10.41 -0.55
N THR A 61 4.10 10.44 0.28
CA THR A 61 5.44 10.90 -0.08
C THR A 61 6.46 9.77 -0.04
N ASN A 62 6.14 8.67 0.63
CA ASN A 62 7.02 7.52 0.76
C ASN A 62 6.31 6.23 0.33
N SER A 63 7.06 5.33 -0.29
CA SER A 63 6.60 3.98 -0.61
C SER A 63 7.66 2.94 -0.32
N ASP A 64 7.24 1.81 0.23
CA ASP A 64 8.08 0.63 0.46
C ASP A 64 7.44 -0.58 -0.19
N ILE A 65 8.11 -1.11 -1.20
CA ILE A 65 7.61 -2.22 -2.01
C ILE A 65 8.60 -3.38 -1.90
N ALA A 66 8.10 -4.57 -1.57
CA ALA A 66 8.82 -5.82 -1.71
C ALA A 66 8.06 -6.70 -2.70
N TYR A 67 8.76 -7.25 -3.67
CA TYR A 67 8.12 -7.98 -4.77
C TYR A 67 8.90 -9.22 -5.19
N ARG A 68 8.16 -10.18 -5.75
CA ARG A 68 8.68 -11.37 -6.43
C ARG A 68 8.16 -11.41 -7.85
N ILE A 69 9.01 -11.83 -8.78
CA ILE A 69 8.66 -12.04 -10.18
C ILE A 69 8.65 -13.54 -10.42
N SER A 70 7.55 -14.06 -10.94
CA SER A 70 7.46 -15.45 -11.40
C SER A 70 6.33 -15.61 -12.41
N ASN A 71 6.52 -16.50 -13.39
CA ASN A 71 5.48 -16.90 -14.35
C ASN A 71 4.80 -15.74 -15.10
N GLY A 72 5.51 -14.63 -15.34
CA GLY A 72 4.94 -13.47 -16.02
C GLY A 72 4.11 -12.55 -15.12
N TYR A 73 4.26 -12.67 -13.80
CA TYR A 73 3.62 -11.80 -12.81
C TYR A 73 4.66 -11.21 -11.87
N VAL A 74 4.35 -10.01 -11.38
CA VAL A 74 4.97 -9.37 -10.22
C VAL A 74 4.00 -9.51 -9.06
N TYR A 75 4.39 -10.26 -8.04
CA TYR A 75 3.67 -10.40 -6.79
C TYR A 75 4.21 -9.39 -5.78
N PHE A 76 3.35 -8.52 -5.27
CA PHE A 76 3.69 -7.56 -4.23
C PHE A 76 3.38 -8.19 -2.87
N ASP A 77 4.42 -8.67 -2.21
CA ASP A 77 4.34 -9.19 -0.84
C ASP A 77 4.20 -8.03 0.16
N ARG A 78 4.64 -6.82 -0.25
CA ARG A 78 4.44 -5.57 0.47
C ARG A 78 4.36 -4.43 -0.53
N PHE A 79 3.37 -3.55 -0.37
CA PHE A 79 3.26 -2.29 -1.10
C PHE A 79 2.71 -1.22 -0.16
N ASP A 80 3.60 -0.61 0.61
CA ASP A 80 3.21 0.44 1.53
C ASP A 80 3.21 1.80 0.83
N LEU A 81 2.20 2.59 1.17
CA LEU A 81 2.13 4.02 0.85
C LEU A 81 2.00 4.78 2.16
N SER A 82 2.88 5.75 2.41
CA SER A 82 2.85 6.52 3.65
C SER A 82 3.02 8.02 3.39
N GLY A 83 2.29 8.79 4.18
CA GLY A 83 2.39 10.24 4.32
C GLY A 83 2.14 10.62 5.78
N ASP A 84 1.98 11.90 6.05
CA ASP A 84 1.97 12.41 7.43
C ASP A 84 0.76 11.94 8.26
N ALA A 85 -0.41 11.81 7.62
CA ALA A 85 -1.66 11.50 8.32
C ALA A 85 -2.05 10.01 8.30
N ILE A 86 -1.59 9.26 7.30
CA ILE A 86 -2.08 7.90 7.04
C ILE A 86 -1.03 7.04 6.35
N THR A 87 -1.07 5.75 6.68
CA THR A 87 -0.35 4.72 5.97
C THR A 87 -1.34 3.70 5.41
N LEU A 88 -1.11 3.29 4.17
CA LEU A 88 -1.78 2.15 3.55
C LEU A 88 -0.81 0.99 3.41
N LYS A 89 -1.31 -0.22 3.67
CA LYS A 89 -0.58 -1.47 3.46
C LYS A 89 -1.20 -2.20 2.29
N GLY A 90 -0.40 -2.43 1.27
CA GLY A 90 -0.80 -3.06 0.03
C GLY A 90 -0.24 -4.47 -0.12
N ILE A 91 -1.01 -5.34 -0.74
CA ILE A 91 -0.57 -6.63 -1.30
C ILE A 91 -1.28 -6.86 -2.63
N GLY A 92 -0.78 -7.81 -3.41
CA GLY A 92 -1.46 -8.31 -4.59
C GLY A 92 -0.49 -8.60 -5.73
N GLU A 93 -0.93 -8.38 -6.95
CA GLU A 93 -0.17 -8.77 -8.13
C GLU A 93 -0.37 -7.83 -9.31
N MET A 94 0.58 -7.90 -10.25
CA MET A 94 0.53 -7.24 -11.54
C MET A 94 1.06 -8.17 -12.63
N SER A 95 0.36 -8.30 -13.76
CA SER A 95 0.89 -9.00 -14.93
C SER A 95 1.94 -8.17 -15.66
N LEU A 96 2.75 -8.78 -16.54
CA LEU A 96 3.70 -8.02 -17.37
C LEU A 96 3.02 -7.00 -18.29
N GLU A 97 1.74 -7.18 -18.62
CA GLU A 97 0.89 -6.25 -19.35
C GLU A 97 0.30 -5.12 -18.48
N ARG A 98 0.75 -5.00 -17.24
CA ARG A 98 0.36 -3.95 -16.27
C ARG A 98 -1.10 -4.04 -15.81
N GLN A 99 -1.74 -5.19 -15.97
CA GLN A 99 -3.01 -5.47 -15.31
C GLN A 99 -2.73 -5.67 -13.82
N ILE A 100 -3.46 -4.98 -12.95
CA ILE A 100 -3.26 -4.99 -11.50
C ILE A 100 -4.47 -5.62 -10.80
N ASN A 101 -4.19 -6.29 -9.69
CA ASN A 101 -5.17 -6.70 -8.69
C ASN A 101 -4.49 -6.50 -7.32
N LEU A 102 -4.86 -5.43 -6.63
CA LEU A 102 -4.21 -5.00 -5.38
C LEU A 102 -5.25 -4.71 -4.31
N ASP A 103 -4.89 -5.02 -3.07
CA ASP A 103 -5.66 -4.70 -1.88
C ASP A 103 -4.86 -3.74 -1.00
N PHE A 104 -5.41 -2.56 -0.73
CA PHE A 104 -4.84 -1.62 0.23
C PHE A 104 -5.69 -1.53 1.49
N TYR A 105 -5.04 -1.61 2.65
CA TYR A 105 -5.66 -1.52 3.96
C TYR A 105 -5.18 -0.28 4.70
N SER A 106 -6.11 0.53 5.22
CA SER A 106 -5.74 1.72 5.99
C SER A 106 -5.30 1.35 7.39
N ILE A 107 -4.10 1.77 7.78
CA ILE A 107 -3.69 1.81 9.17
C ILE A 107 -3.76 3.27 9.61
N VAL A 108 -4.83 3.60 10.33
CA VAL A 108 -4.92 4.91 10.98
C VAL A 108 -3.89 4.95 12.09
N GLY A 109 -2.96 5.90 12.01
CA GLY A 109 -1.95 6.12 13.02
C GLY A 109 -2.60 6.26 14.39
N ARG A 110 -2.21 5.41 15.33
CA ARG A 110 -2.48 5.68 16.73
C ARG A 110 -1.67 6.94 17.07
N GLU A 111 -2.30 7.87 17.78
CA GLU A 111 -1.67 8.93 18.57
C GLU A 111 -1.31 10.24 17.85
N GLN A 112 -2.22 11.23 17.91
CA GLN A 112 -1.85 12.59 18.33
C GLN A 112 -3.04 13.46 18.80
N LEU A 113 -4.24 12.94 19.10
CA LEU A 113 -5.37 13.82 19.46
C LEU A 113 -6.23 13.44 20.67
N TRP A 114 -5.87 12.45 21.49
CA TRP A 114 -6.82 11.98 22.51
C TRP A 114 -6.28 12.12 23.94
N SER A 115 -6.84 13.12 24.63
CA SER A 115 -6.64 13.39 26.05
C SER A 115 -6.83 12.09 26.88
N PRO A 116 -6.00 11.85 27.93
CA PRO A 116 -6.08 10.67 28.80
C PRO A 116 -7.45 10.41 29.44
N ILE A 117 -8.34 11.41 29.45
CA ILE A 117 -9.59 11.44 30.23
C ILE A 117 -10.73 10.67 29.56
N VAL A 118 -10.71 10.47 28.23
CA VAL A 118 -11.82 9.83 27.49
C VAL A 118 -11.69 8.31 27.28
N ARG A 119 -10.61 7.69 27.78
CA ARG A 119 -10.33 6.23 27.65
C ARG A 119 -11.42 5.30 28.22
N PRO A 120 -12.12 5.61 29.34
CA PRO A 120 -13.07 4.67 29.93
C PRO A 120 -14.47 4.63 29.27
N PHE A 121 -14.82 5.63 28.46
CA PHE A 121 -16.17 5.78 27.90
C PHE A 121 -16.31 5.24 26.47
N LEU A 122 -15.23 4.72 25.89
CA LEU A 122 -15.23 4.09 24.58
C LEU A 122 -15.16 2.57 24.77
N GLY A 123 -16.26 1.97 25.19
CA GLY A 123 -16.42 0.52 25.03
C GLY A 123 -16.35 0.19 23.55
N GLU A 124 -15.55 -0.81 23.16
CA GLU A 124 -15.69 -1.59 21.91
C GLU A 124 -16.12 -0.78 20.66
N ALA A 125 -15.63 0.46 20.48
CA ALA A 125 -15.90 1.20 19.26
C ALA A 125 -15.08 0.47 18.17
N SER A 126 -15.76 -0.34 17.38
CA SER A 126 -15.14 -1.17 16.35
C SER A 126 -14.26 -0.26 15.51
N ARG A 127 -12.95 -0.53 15.51
CA ARG A 127 -12.03 0.15 14.59
C ARG A 127 -12.47 -0.31 13.20
N GLN A 128 -13.20 0.55 12.49
CA GLN A 128 -13.62 0.32 11.13
C GLN A 128 -12.40 0.55 10.26
N PHE A 129 -11.91 -0.52 9.63
CA PHE A 129 -10.78 -0.43 8.71
C PHE A 129 -11.30 -0.26 7.29
N LEU A 130 -10.58 0.53 6.51
CA LEU A 130 -10.85 0.72 5.09
C LEU A 130 -10.04 -0.29 4.29
N GLN A 131 -10.72 -1.13 3.50
CA GLN A 131 -10.10 -1.85 2.40
C GLN A 131 -10.42 -1.13 1.09
N ILE A 132 -9.41 -0.97 0.25
CA ILE A 132 -9.53 -0.45 -1.11
C ILE A 132 -9.01 -1.52 -2.05
N HIS A 133 -9.92 -2.13 -2.80
CA HIS A 133 -9.59 -3.01 -3.92
C HIS A 133 -9.24 -2.16 -5.13
N VAL A 134 -8.17 -2.51 -5.84
CA VAL A 134 -7.70 -1.83 -7.04
C VAL A 134 -7.52 -2.86 -8.16
N ASP A 135 -8.41 -2.78 -9.14
CA ASP A 135 -8.42 -3.59 -10.36
C ASP A 135 -8.03 -2.73 -11.59
N GLY A 136 -8.02 -3.31 -12.79
CA GLY A 136 -7.77 -2.59 -14.03
C GLY A 136 -6.29 -2.58 -14.40
N THR A 137 -5.83 -1.52 -15.06
CA THR A 137 -4.41 -1.39 -15.41
C THR A 137 -3.72 -0.37 -14.53
N LEU A 138 -2.39 -0.45 -14.40
CA LEU A 138 -1.61 0.52 -13.62
C LEU A 138 -1.84 1.97 -14.08
N ASP A 139 -2.19 2.18 -15.36
CA ASP A 139 -2.46 3.48 -15.95
C ASP A 139 -3.94 3.90 -15.86
N ASN A 140 -4.86 2.93 -15.80
CA ASN A 140 -6.31 3.16 -15.63
C ASN A 140 -6.87 2.26 -14.51
N PRO A 141 -6.52 2.55 -13.25
CA PRO A 141 -6.96 1.77 -12.11
C PRO A 141 -8.45 1.99 -11.82
N ILE A 142 -9.14 0.93 -11.41
CA ILE A 142 -10.55 0.95 -11.01
C ILE A 142 -10.62 0.56 -9.53
N THR A 143 -11.15 1.43 -8.69
CA THR A 143 -11.14 1.23 -7.24
C THR A 143 -12.52 0.98 -6.66
N ARG A 144 -12.60 0.06 -5.70
CA ARG A 144 -13.80 -0.22 -4.89
C ARG A 144 -13.42 -0.21 -3.42
N GLN A 145 -14.32 0.26 -2.57
CA GLN A 145 -14.09 0.43 -1.14
C GLN A 145 -15.01 -0.50 -0.34
N GLU A 146 -14.45 -1.14 0.68
CA GLU A 146 -15.18 -1.95 1.64
C GLU A 146 -14.78 -1.56 3.07
N VAL A 147 -15.76 -1.52 3.98
CA VAL A 147 -15.53 -1.27 5.41
C VAL A 147 -15.54 -2.61 6.13
N LEU A 148 -14.41 -2.97 6.74
CA LEU A 148 -14.26 -4.27 7.39
C LEU A 148 -14.37 -4.15 8.91
N PRO A 149 -15.40 -4.76 9.53
CA PRO A 149 -15.46 -4.88 10.99
C PRO A 149 -14.45 -5.93 11.49
N GLY A 150 -13.67 -5.60 12.51
CA GLY A 150 -12.85 -6.59 13.24
C GLY A 150 -11.51 -6.98 12.60
N LEU A 151 -10.97 -6.19 11.67
CA LEU A 151 -9.80 -6.52 10.82
C LEU A 151 -8.43 -6.69 11.52
N ASN A 152 -8.36 -6.76 12.85
CA ASN A 152 -7.07 -6.90 13.52
C ASN A 152 -6.40 -8.24 13.22
N GLU A 153 -7.14 -9.34 13.18
CA GLU A 153 -6.57 -10.69 13.01
C GLU A 153 -6.06 -10.92 11.58
N THR A 154 -6.83 -10.49 10.57
CA THR A 154 -6.43 -10.59 9.16
C THR A 154 -5.17 -9.76 8.88
N LEU A 155 -5.07 -8.53 9.39
CA LEU A 155 -3.85 -7.73 9.22
C LEU A 155 -2.66 -8.31 9.99
N GLN A 156 -2.85 -8.97 11.13
CA GLN A 156 -1.77 -9.69 11.81
C GLN A 156 -1.23 -10.84 10.95
N GLN A 157 -2.11 -11.55 10.23
CA GLN A 157 -1.72 -12.65 9.35
C GLN A 157 -1.04 -12.14 8.08
N LEU A 158 -1.54 -11.05 7.49
CA LEU A 158 -0.99 -10.47 6.25
C LEU A 158 0.27 -9.62 6.50
N PHE A 159 0.34 -8.90 7.62
CA PHE A 159 1.39 -7.93 7.96
C PHE A 159 1.90 -8.10 9.40
N PRO A 160 2.51 -9.25 9.74
CA PRO A 160 2.88 -9.59 11.12
C PRO A 160 3.90 -8.62 11.76
N GLU A 161 4.76 -7.98 10.97
CA GLU A 161 5.85 -7.14 11.48
C GLU A 161 5.40 -5.82 12.12
N GLN A 162 4.15 -5.39 11.90
CA GLN A 162 3.69 -4.04 12.27
C GLN A 162 2.83 -3.99 13.53
N ILE A 163 2.47 -5.16 14.07
CA ILE A 163 1.64 -5.26 15.29
C ILE A 163 2.50 -5.70 16.49
N ALA A 164 3.74 -6.14 16.27
CA ALA A 164 4.71 -6.30 17.33
C ALA A 164 5.07 -4.93 17.92
N PRO A 165 4.97 -4.71 19.25
CA PRO A 165 5.47 -3.50 19.86
C PRO A 165 6.97 -3.35 19.52
N PRO A 166 7.49 -2.12 19.40
CA PRO A 166 8.92 -1.91 19.19
C PRO A 166 9.68 -2.68 20.26
N ARG A 167 10.63 -3.52 19.85
CA ARG A 167 11.57 -4.13 20.78
C ARG A 167 12.44 -3.01 21.33
N HIS A 168 12.15 -2.60 22.56
CA HIS A 168 12.99 -1.73 23.38
C HIS A 168 14.25 -2.47 23.82
#